data_AF-A0A0R2CPC1-F1
#
_entry.id   AF-A0A0R2CPC1-F1
#
_cell.length_a   1.000
_cell.length_b   1.000
_cell.length_c   1.000
_cell.angle_alpha   90.00
_cell.angle_beta   90.00
_cell.angle_gamma   90.00
#
_symmetry.space_group_name_H-M   'P 1'
#
loop_
_entity.id
_entity.type
_entity.pdbx_description
1 polymer ?
#
loop_
_entity_poly.entity_id
_entity_poly.type
_entity_poly.pdbx_seq_one_letter_code
_entity_poly.pdbx_strand_id
1 'polypeptide(L)' 'MQQKEAAESRRKATEAAAAVEKMKLQQYHEQTIDTETGEIVAAEPSLIETTLKISGTKEQLVALKKYMDETGIEYERLEV' A
#
# COMPACT_ATOMS: atom_id res chain seq x y z
N MET A 1 46.64 -6.86 2.73
CA MET A 1 45.78 -6.91 3.94
C MET A 1 44.93 -5.64 4.06
N GLN A 2 45.52 -4.44 4.08
CA GLN A 2 44.79 -3.17 4.25
C GLN A 2 43.69 -2.84 3.20
N GLN A 3 43.82 -3.25 1.94
CA GLN A 3 42.80 -2.93 0.91
C GLN A 3 41.49 -3.72 1.06
N LYS A 4 41.51 -4.91 1.68
CA LYS A 4 40.29 -5.71 1.92
C LYS A 4 39.44 -5.12 3.06
N GLU A 5 40.08 -4.63 4.11
CA GLU A 5 39.42 -4.01 5.26
C GLU A 5 38.73 -2.68 4.88
N ALA A 6 39.32 -1.89 3.98
CA ALA A 6 38.70 -0.66 3.48
C ALA A 6 37.44 -0.93 2.63
N ALA A 7 37.42 -2.02 1.87
CA ALA A 7 36.25 -2.42 1.06
C ALA A 7 35.12 -2.96 1.94
N GLU A 8 35.44 -3.76 2.96
CA GLU A 8 34.45 -4.22 3.95
C GLU A 8 33.89 -3.07 4.80
N SER A 9 34.74 -2.12 5.21
CA SER A 9 34.30 -0.93 5.96
C SER A 9 33.34 -0.06 5.15
N ARG A 10 33.59 0.14 3.85
CA ARG A 10 32.68 0.87 2.97
C ARG A 10 31.34 0.16 2.78
N ARG A 11 31.35 -1.17 2.59
CA ARG A 11 30.10 -1.95 2.48
C ARG A 11 29.26 -1.85 3.75
N LYS A 12 29.89 -2.02 4.92
CA LYS A 12 29.20 -1.86 6.21
C LYS A 12 28.64 -0.45 6.42
N ALA A 13 29.36 0.59 5.98
CA ALA A 13 28.87 1.96 6.05
C ALA A 13 27.66 2.21 5.13
N THR A 14 27.66 1.64 3.92
CA THR A 14 26.52 1.74 3.00
C THR A 14 25.31 0.94 3.48
N GLU A 15 25.52 -0.26 4.04
CA GLU A 15 24.46 -1.06 4.65
C GLU A 15 23.88 -0.39 5.91
N ALA A 16 24.74 0.23 6.73
CA ALA A 16 24.29 1.01 7.88
C ALA A 16 23.52 2.27 7.46
N ALA A 17 23.95 2.98 6.42
CA ALA A 17 23.23 4.14 5.89
C ALA A 17 21.84 3.74 5.35
N ALA A 18 21.75 2.64 4.60
CA ALA A 18 20.48 2.11 4.12
C ALA A 18 19.57 1.59 5.25
N ALA A 19 20.14 1.02 6.31
CA ALA A 19 19.40 0.63 7.50
C ALA A 19 18.88 1.85 8.27
N VAL A 20 19.68 2.92 8.37
CA VAL A 20 19.27 4.19 8.99
C VAL A 20 18.18 4.88 8.17
N GLU A 21 18.27 4.89 6.84
CA GLU A 21 17.19 5.40 5.97
C GLU A 21 15.89 4.59 6.12
N LYS A 22 15.98 3.26 6.24
CA LYS A 22 14.80 2.43 6.53
C LYS A 22 14.21 2.68 7.92
N MET A 23 15.02 3.04 8.91
CA MET A 23 14.53 3.42 10.24
C MET A 23 13.81 4.77 10.23
N LYS A 24 14.06 5.62 9.24
CA LYS A 24 13.41 6.93 9.10
C LYS A 24 12.01 6.87 8.51
N LEU A 25 11.61 5.72 7.96
CA LEU A 25 10.27 5.49 7.42
C LEU A 25 9.54 4.55 8.38
N GLN A 26 8.52 5.05 9.07
CA GLN A 26 7.65 4.22 9.90
C GLN A 26 6.29 4.07 9.24
N GLN A 27 5.83 2.82 9.18
CA GLN A 27 4.47 2.52 8.77
C GLN A 27 3.53 2.76 9.96
N TYR A 28 2.62 3.70 9.83
CA TYR A 28 1.59 4.01 10.82
C TYR A 28 0.22 3.89 10.16
N HIS A 29 -0.54 2.86 10.54
CA HIS A 29 -1.73 2.41 9.81
C HIS A 29 -1.40 2.14 8.33
N GLU A 30 -2.09 2.83 7.41
CA GLU A 30 -1.97 2.68 5.96
C GLU A 30 -1.05 3.73 5.35
N GLN A 31 -0.33 4.47 6.19
CA GLN A 31 0.51 5.57 5.80
C GLN A 31 1.96 5.26 6.15
N THR A 32 2.84 5.48 5.18
CA THR A 32 4.28 5.53 5.43
C THR A 32 4.62 6.97 5.80
N ILE A 33 5.10 7.17 7.02
CA ILE A 33 5.45 8.48 7.56
C ILE A 33 6.98 8.59 7.59
N ASP A 34 7.51 9.69 7.07
CA ASP A 34 8.88 10.10 7.31
C ASP A 34 8.97 10.63 8.75
N THR A 35 9.70 9.91 9.59
CA THR A 35 9.87 10.22 11.01
C THR A 35 10.75 11.43 11.29
N GLU A 36 11.52 11.93 10.31
CA GLU A 36 12.32 13.15 10.45
C GLU A 36 11.51 14.40 10.15
N THR A 37 10.64 14.37 9.14
CA THR A 37 9.84 15.53 8.72
C THR A 37 8.40 15.51 9.24
N GLY A 38 7.89 14.34 9.61
CA GLY A 38 6.49 14.12 9.96
C GLY A 38 5.56 14.09 8.74
N GLU A 39 6.10 14.02 7.52
CA GLU A 39 5.31 14.02 6.29
C GLU A 39 4.87 12.61 5.88
N ILE A 40 3.66 12.50 5.33
CA ILE A 40 3.11 11.26 4.79
C ILE A 40 3.71 11.07 3.39
N VAL A 41 4.57 10.06 3.25
CA VAL A 41 5.32 9.77 2.01
C VAL A 41 4.52 8.88 1.07
N ALA A 42 3.63 8.05 1.62
CA ALA A 42 2.69 7.24 0.87
C ALA A 42 1.47 6.93 1.73
N ALA A 43 0.26 7.06 1.17
CA ALA A 43 -0.97 6.56 1.77
C ALA A 43 -1.49 5.46 0.84
N GLU A 44 -1.42 4.20 1.27
CA GLU A 44 -2.08 3.13 0.55
C GLU A 44 -3.58 3.23 0.89
N PRO A 45 -4.48 3.31 -0.10
CA PRO A 45 -5.91 3.35 0.20
C PRO A 45 -6.33 2.04 0.89
N SER A 46 -7.02 2.16 2.02
CA SER A 46 -7.67 1.04 2.70
C SER A 46 -8.55 0.28 1.73
N LEU A 47 -8.39 -1.04 1.66
CA LEU A 47 -9.44 -1.90 1.13
C LEU A 47 -10.55 -1.97 2.19
N ILE A 48 -11.73 -1.45 1.84
CA ILE A 48 -12.93 -1.54 2.66
C ILE A 48 -13.86 -2.57 2.03
N GLU A 49 -14.12 -3.66 2.75
CA GLU A 49 -15.09 -4.68 2.36
C GLU A 49 -16.41 -4.47 3.11
N THR A 50 -17.55 -4.55 2.41
CA THR A 50 -18.87 -4.45 3.02
C THR A 50 -19.94 -5.19 2.21
N THR A 51 -21.04 -5.56 2.87
CA THR A 51 -22.17 -6.26 2.23
C THR A 51 -23.33 -5.31 2.00
N LEU A 52 -23.75 -5.15 0.74
CA LEU A 52 -24.90 -4.32 0.36
C LEU A 52 -26.03 -5.17 -0.22
N LYS A 53 -27.27 -4.89 0.19
CA LYS A 53 -28.46 -5.39 -0.50
C LYS A 53 -28.91 -4.37 -1.53
N ILE A 54 -28.88 -4.75 -2.81
CA ILE A 54 -29.18 -3.87 -3.93
C ILE A 54 -30.46 -4.36 -4.63
N SER A 55 -31.39 -3.44 -4.89
CA SER A 55 -32.65 -3.71 -5.56
C SER A 55 -32.91 -2.68 -6.65
N GLY A 56 -33.40 -3.10 -7.81
CA GLY A 56 -33.71 -2.22 -8.94
C GLY A 56 -34.32 -2.99 -10.11
N THR A 57 -34.61 -2.28 -11.20
CA THR A 57 -35.00 -2.93 -12.47
C THR A 57 -33.82 -3.66 -13.09
N LYS A 58 -34.09 -4.58 -14.03
CA LYS A 58 -33.04 -5.31 -14.75
C LYS A 58 -32.04 -4.36 -15.41
N GLU A 59 -32.52 -3.28 -16.04
CA GLU A 59 -31.68 -2.28 -16.71
C GLU A 59 -30.76 -1.56 -15.73
N GLN A 60 -31.27 -1.19 -14.55
CA GLN A 60 -30.49 -0.54 -13.49
C GLN A 60 -29.40 -1.47 -12.95
N LEU A 61 -29.71 -2.75 -12.72
CA LEU A 61 -28.75 -3.72 -12.21
C LEU A 61 -27.65 -4.05 -13.23
N VAL A 62 -27.99 -4.08 -14.53
CA VAL A 62 -27.00 -4.24 -15.61
C VAL A 62 -26.09 -3.02 -15.72
N ALA A 63 -26.65 -1.81 -15.62
CA ALA A 63 -25.86 -0.57 -15.64
C ALA A 63 -24.90 -0.50 -14.45
N LEU A 64 -25.35 -0.87 -13.25
CA LEU A 64 -24.51 -0.95 -12.05
C LEU A 64 -23.38 -1.95 -12.23
N LYS A 65 -23.67 -3.17 -12.72
CA LYS A 65 -22.65 -4.18 -13.00
C LYS A 65 -21.55 -3.63 -13.91
N LYS A 66 -21.94 -2.98 -15.01
CA LYS A 66 -21.00 -2.39 -15.96
C LYS A 66 -20.11 -1.32 -15.30
N TYR A 67 -20.69 -0.45 -14.48
CA TYR A 67 -19.94 0.56 -13.74
C TYR A 67 -18.90 -0.06 -12.78
N MET A 68 -19.28 -1.11 -12.05
CA MET A 68 -18.38 -1.80 -11.12
C MET A 68 -17.22 -2.47 -11.86
N ASP A 69 -17.51 -3.12 -12.99
CA ASP A 69 -16.49 -3.73 -13.86
C ASP A 69 -15.51 -2.66 -14.42
N GLU A 70 -16.02 -1.49 -14.84
CA GLU A 70 -15.21 -0.38 -15.40
C GLU A 70 -14.36 0.35 -14.35
N THR A 71 -14.79 0.35 -13.10
CA THR A 71 -14.09 1.04 -11.99
C THR A 71 -13.18 0.12 -11.18
N GLY A 72 -13.15 -1.19 -11.48
CA GLY A 72 -12.36 -2.16 -10.75
C GLY A 72 -12.87 -2.46 -9.34
N ILE A 73 -14.16 -2.18 -9.08
CA ILE A 73 -14.79 -2.54 -7.81
C ILE A 73 -15.10 -4.04 -7.86
N GLU A 74 -14.46 -4.81 -7.01
CA GLU A 74 -14.72 -6.24 -6.87
C GLU A 74 -16.07 -6.48 -6.18
N TYR A 75 -16.82 -7.48 -6.65
CA TYR A 75 -18.08 -7.87 -6.04
C TYR A 75 -18.32 -9.36 -6.13
N GLU A 76 -18.97 -9.89 -5.11
CA GLU A 76 -19.41 -11.27 -5.04
C GLU A 76 -20.93 -11.33 -4.91
N ARG A 77 -21.55 -12.29 -5.60
CA ARG A 77 -22.95 -12.61 -5.38
C ARG A 77 -23.04 -13.56 -4.19
N LEU A 78 -23.51 -13.06 -3.05
CA LEU A 78 -23.83 -13.90 -1.90
C LEU A 78 -25.12 -14.68 -2.18
N GLU A 79 -25.07 -16.00 -2.10
CA GLU A 79 -26.26 -16.86 -2.04
C GLU A 79 -26.92 -16.67 -0.66
N VAL A 80 -28.23 -16.42 -0.64
CA VAL A 80 -29.03 -16.21 0.59
C VAL A 80 -29.84 -17.46 0.86
#